data_AF-A0A831NWE1-F1
#
_entry.id   AF-A0A831NWE1-F1
#
_cell.length_a   1.000
_cell.length_b   1.000
_cell.length_c   1.000
_cell.angle_alpha   90.00
_cell.angle_beta   90.00
_cell.angle_gamma   90.00
#
_symmetry.space_group_name_H-M   'P 1'
#
loop_
_entity.id
_entity.type
_entity.pdbx_description
1 polymer ?
#
loop_
_entity_poly.entity_id
_entity_poly.type
_entity_poly.pdbx_seq_one_letter_code
_entity_poly.pdbx_strand_id
1 'polypeptide(L)'
;PKAEEILRKSGVEVYVGEDPSGMLSRGQVIGCNVSTALSVKDLVDCFIVVSGGNFHGLGVALYTGVRVFVADPYREEVRDLSGLVRRTLAVRWYAISKLRDAGRVGIVVGLKTGQAFMEQALKLKKRLEEKSKKVYLFALREVVPEALVAFKDIEVFVIAACPRIPIDDYSSFHVPVLNVREAYMCLENYMGKYYDFK
;
A
#
# COMPACT_ATOMS: atom_id res chain seq x y z
N PRO A 1 19.75 -17.76 3.25
CA PRO A 1 20.40 -16.44 3.45
C PRO A 1 21.13 -16.37 4.80
N LYS A 2 22.19 -15.57 4.96
CA LYS A 2 22.93 -15.46 6.24
C LYS A 2 22.04 -15.12 7.44
N ALA A 3 21.04 -14.26 7.24
CA ALA A 3 20.05 -13.92 8.26
C ALA A 3 19.22 -15.14 8.72
N GLU A 4 18.80 -16.01 7.79
CA GLU A 4 18.08 -17.24 8.11
C GLU A 4 18.94 -18.18 8.97
N GLU A 5 20.23 -18.33 8.64
CA GLU A 5 21.15 -19.16 9.41
C GLU A 5 21.33 -18.65 10.86
N ILE A 6 21.50 -17.34 11.03
CA ILE A 6 21.66 -16.71 12.36
C ILE A 6 20.43 -16.94 13.24
N LEU A 7 19.23 -16.76 12.68
CA LEU A 7 17.97 -16.94 13.40
C LEU A 7 17.76 -18.41 13.79
N ARG A 8 18.02 -19.35 12.87
CA ARG A 8 17.92 -20.79 13.17
C ARG A 8 18.90 -21.23 14.25
N LYS A 9 20.15 -20.73 14.24
CA LYS A 9 21.14 -20.99 15.30
C LYS A 9 20.72 -20.44 16.67
N SER A 10 19.85 -19.43 16.68
CA SER A 10 19.27 -18.85 17.89
C SER A 10 18.02 -19.59 18.38
N GLY A 11 17.66 -20.71 17.76
CA GLY A 11 16.50 -21.54 18.13
C GLY A 11 15.17 -21.04 17.55
N VAL A 12 15.18 -20.11 16.59
CA VAL A 12 13.97 -19.60 15.94
C VAL A 12 13.64 -20.44 14.72
N GLU A 13 12.37 -20.83 14.59
CA GLU A 13 11.87 -21.45 13.35
C GLU A 13 11.70 -20.38 12.26
N VAL A 14 12.33 -20.59 11.11
CA VAL A 14 12.38 -19.59 10.04
C VAL A 14 11.64 -20.09 8.81
N TYR A 15 10.72 -19.26 8.32
CA TYR A 15 10.06 -19.40 7.04
C TYR A 15 10.47 -18.25 6.13
N VAL A 16 10.80 -18.57 4.88
CA VAL A 16 11.11 -17.56 3.86
C VAL A 16 10.29 -17.90 2.63
N GLY A 17 9.35 -17.04 2.30
CA GLY A 17 8.41 -17.30 1.22
C GLY A 17 8.98 -17.04 -0.16
N GLU A 18 8.21 -17.49 -1.15
CA GLU A 18 8.52 -17.44 -2.57
C GLU A 18 7.40 -16.71 -3.29
N ASP A 19 7.73 -16.04 -4.39
CA ASP A 19 6.75 -15.33 -5.18
C ASP A 19 6.11 -16.30 -6.18
N PRO A 20 4.78 -16.53 -6.11
CA PRO A 20 4.11 -17.48 -7.01
C PRO A 20 4.26 -17.12 -8.50
N SER A 21 4.49 -15.84 -8.81
CA SER A 21 4.68 -15.37 -10.19
C SER A 21 6.11 -15.53 -10.70
N GLY A 22 7.08 -15.86 -9.83
CA GLY A 22 8.50 -15.98 -10.17
C GLY A 22 9.20 -14.65 -10.49
N MET A 23 8.55 -13.50 -10.24
CA MET A 23 9.14 -12.18 -10.49
C MET A 23 10.12 -11.75 -9.40
N LEU A 24 9.92 -12.20 -8.16
CA LEU A 24 10.78 -11.88 -7.03
C LEU A 24 11.62 -13.09 -6.61
N SER A 25 12.83 -12.80 -6.13
CA SER A 25 13.67 -13.80 -5.48
C SER A 25 13.07 -14.26 -4.15
N ARG A 26 13.45 -15.44 -3.67
CA ARG A 26 13.04 -15.97 -2.36
C ARG A 26 13.28 -14.94 -1.24
N GLY A 27 12.22 -14.61 -0.50
CA GLY A 27 12.23 -13.63 0.59
C GLY A 27 12.34 -12.16 0.17
N GLN A 28 12.41 -11.86 -1.13
CA GLN A 28 12.45 -10.49 -1.62
C GLN A 28 11.05 -9.87 -1.55
N VAL A 29 10.98 -8.65 -1.03
CA VAL A 29 9.80 -7.79 -1.11
C VAL A 29 10.19 -6.50 -1.80
N ILE A 30 9.27 -5.91 -2.53
CA ILE A 30 9.41 -4.57 -3.11
C ILE A 30 8.20 -3.73 -2.73
N GLY A 31 8.30 -2.43 -2.99
CA GLY A 31 7.30 -1.48 -2.54
C GLY A 31 5.85 -1.70 -2.99
N CYS A 32 5.66 -2.36 -4.12
CA CYS A 32 4.36 -2.68 -4.67
C CYS A 32 4.01 -4.17 -4.63
N ASN A 33 4.93 -5.03 -4.19
CA ASN A 33 4.73 -6.48 -4.18
C ASN A 33 5.38 -7.13 -2.96
N VAL A 34 4.52 -7.70 -2.11
CA VAL A 34 4.86 -8.42 -0.88
C VAL A 34 4.40 -9.88 -0.93
N SER A 35 4.24 -10.44 -2.13
CA SER A 35 3.74 -11.81 -2.36
C SER A 35 4.54 -12.88 -1.62
N THR A 36 5.86 -12.72 -1.54
CA THR A 36 6.74 -13.63 -0.78
C THR A 36 6.40 -13.65 0.72
N ALA A 37 6.00 -12.52 1.32
CA ALA A 37 5.55 -12.50 2.71
C ALA A 37 4.16 -13.11 2.85
N LEU A 38 3.24 -12.81 1.91
CA LEU A 38 1.90 -13.38 1.90
C LEU A 38 1.90 -14.92 1.81
N SER A 39 2.87 -15.52 1.12
CA SER A 39 2.94 -16.98 0.93
C SER A 39 3.24 -17.76 2.21
N VAL A 40 3.72 -17.10 3.28
CA VAL A 40 4.09 -17.74 4.55
C VAL A 40 3.42 -17.08 5.76
N LYS A 41 2.51 -16.12 5.56
CA LYS A 41 1.92 -15.30 6.64
C LYS A 41 1.21 -16.14 7.73
N ASP A 42 0.62 -17.26 7.34
CA ASP A 42 -0.16 -18.12 8.24
C ASP A 42 0.73 -19.12 9.01
N LEU A 43 2.04 -19.10 8.76
CA LEU A 43 3.05 -19.96 9.40
C LEU A 43 3.94 -19.21 10.40
N VAL A 44 3.76 -17.90 10.54
CA VAL A 44 4.70 -17.04 11.29
C VAL A 44 3.99 -16.14 12.29
N ASP A 45 4.59 -15.97 13.47
CA ASP A 45 4.10 -15.03 14.48
C ASP A 45 4.50 -13.57 14.16
N CYS A 46 5.61 -13.40 13.45
CA CYS A 46 6.12 -12.10 13.04
C CYS A 46 7.00 -12.20 11.79
N PHE A 47 7.18 -11.07 11.11
CA PHE A 47 8.17 -10.92 10.05
C PHE A 47 9.37 -10.08 10.52
N ILE A 48 10.55 -10.44 10.04
CA ILE A 48 11.75 -9.60 10.10
C ILE A 48 12.08 -9.16 8.67
N VAL A 49 12.00 -7.87 8.41
CA VAL A 49 12.39 -7.28 7.12
C VAL A 49 13.75 -6.61 7.28
N VAL A 50 14.75 -7.12 6.56
CA VAL A 50 16.10 -6.55 6.57
C VAL A 50 16.14 -5.37 5.59
N SER A 51 16.13 -4.14 6.11
CA SER A 51 16.09 -2.93 5.28
C SER A 51 16.54 -1.69 6.03
N GLY A 52 17.16 -0.74 5.32
CA GLY A 52 17.50 0.58 5.87
C GLY A 52 16.30 1.51 6.13
N GLY A 53 15.12 1.18 5.58
CA GLY A 53 13.91 1.99 5.71
C GLY A 53 12.71 1.19 6.18
N ASN A 54 11.70 1.89 6.68
CA ASN A 54 10.49 1.25 7.22
C ASN A 54 9.47 0.87 6.13
N PHE A 55 9.62 1.40 4.92
CA PHE A 55 8.57 1.33 3.90
C PHE A 55 8.17 -0.11 3.51
N HIS A 56 9.16 -0.95 3.19
CA HIS A 56 8.90 -2.34 2.83
C HIS A 56 8.27 -3.13 3.99
N GLY A 57 8.77 -2.92 5.22
CA GLY A 57 8.20 -3.54 6.41
C GLY A 57 6.78 -3.08 6.69
N LEU A 58 6.49 -1.79 6.47
CA LEU A 58 5.14 -1.24 6.60
C LEU A 58 4.19 -1.89 5.57
N GLY A 59 4.64 -2.05 4.32
CA GLY A 59 3.89 -2.80 3.31
C GLY A 59 3.57 -4.22 3.78
N VAL A 60 4.58 -4.97 4.21
CA VAL A 60 4.37 -6.34 4.74
C VAL A 60 3.33 -6.33 5.86
N ALA A 61 3.43 -5.41 6.83
CA ALA A 61 2.48 -5.32 7.94
C ALA A 61 1.05 -5.00 7.47
N LEU A 62 0.89 -4.03 6.56
CA LEU A 62 -0.42 -3.59 6.09
C LEU A 62 -1.15 -4.64 5.25
N TYR A 63 -0.43 -5.48 4.52
CA TYR A 63 -1.02 -6.50 3.65
C TYR A 63 -1.14 -7.88 4.30
N THR A 64 -0.28 -8.22 5.27
CA THR A 64 -0.36 -9.50 5.98
C THR A 64 -1.18 -9.42 7.25
N GLY A 65 -1.21 -8.25 7.90
CA GLY A 65 -1.78 -8.09 9.24
C GLY A 65 -0.91 -8.67 10.37
N VAL A 66 0.27 -9.20 10.04
CA VAL A 66 1.22 -9.80 10.99
C VAL A 66 2.17 -8.74 11.53
N ARG A 67 2.67 -8.90 12.76
CA ARG A 67 3.64 -7.98 13.37
C ARG A 67 4.95 -7.99 12.58
N VAL A 68 5.53 -6.81 12.34
CA VAL A 68 6.76 -6.67 11.56
C VAL A 68 7.81 -5.89 12.33
N PHE A 69 9.02 -6.47 12.36
CA PHE A 69 10.25 -5.80 12.78
C PHE A 69 11.10 -5.47 11.55
N VAL A 70 11.71 -4.29 11.55
CA VAL A 70 12.73 -3.92 10.55
C VAL A 70 14.10 -4.02 11.21
N ALA A 71 14.95 -4.88 10.66
CA ALA A 71 16.36 -4.96 11.04
C ALA A 71 17.18 -4.12 10.07
N ASP A 72 17.77 -3.04 10.55
CA ASP A 72 18.53 -2.09 9.75
C ASP A 72 20.03 -2.41 9.84
N PRO A 73 20.64 -2.97 8.78
CA PRO A 73 22.04 -3.38 8.83
C PRO A 73 23.02 -2.19 8.80
N TYR A 74 22.55 -0.99 8.46
CA TYR A 74 23.39 0.22 8.38
C TYR A 74 23.39 1.00 9.70
N ARG A 75 22.27 0.96 10.42
CA ARG A 75 22.09 1.64 11.71
C ARG A 75 22.24 0.72 12.91
N GLU A 76 22.41 -0.59 12.66
CA GLU A 76 22.53 -1.63 13.68
C GLU A 76 21.37 -1.61 14.69
N GLU A 77 20.15 -1.33 14.22
CA GLU A 77 18.96 -1.22 15.06
C GLU A 77 17.83 -2.13 14.58
N VAL A 78 16.96 -2.50 15.51
CA VAL A 78 15.71 -3.21 15.23
C VAL A 78 14.54 -2.31 15.61
N ARG A 79 13.63 -2.09 14.67
CA ARG A 79 12.46 -1.22 14.85
C ARG A 79 11.17 -2.04 14.78
N ASP A 80 10.33 -1.97 15.81
CA ASP A 80 8.97 -2.51 15.78
C ASP A 80 8.04 -1.53 15.07
N LEU A 81 7.39 -1.98 13.99
CA LEU A 81 6.53 -1.12 13.19
C LEU A 81 5.10 -0.98 13.73
N SER A 82 4.72 -1.66 14.81
CA SER A 82 3.34 -1.67 15.33
C SER A 82 2.75 -0.28 15.54
N GLY A 83 3.54 0.65 16.09
CA GLY A 83 3.11 2.04 16.30
C GLY A 83 2.93 2.81 14.98
N LEU A 84 3.81 2.59 14.00
CA LEU A 84 3.71 3.19 12.67
C LEU A 84 2.49 2.63 11.92
N VAL A 85 2.29 1.31 11.94
CA VAL A 85 1.14 0.62 11.33
C VAL A 85 -0.17 1.20 11.84
N ARG A 86 -0.32 1.36 13.17
CA ARG A 86 -1.52 1.95 13.76
C ARG A 86 -1.81 3.36 13.23
N ARG A 87 -0.78 4.23 13.17
CA ARG A 87 -0.93 5.59 12.63
C ARG A 87 -1.28 5.57 11.15
N THR A 88 -0.60 4.75 10.36
CA THR A 88 -0.87 4.63 8.92
C THR A 88 -2.29 4.16 8.66
N LEU A 89 -2.75 3.12 9.36
CA LEU A 89 -4.13 2.61 9.23
C LEU A 89 -5.18 3.67 9.58
N ALA A 90 -4.94 4.48 10.62
CA ALA A 90 -5.85 5.58 10.96
C ALA A 90 -5.98 6.59 9.80
N VAL A 91 -4.86 6.96 9.17
CA VAL A 91 -4.85 7.82 7.98
C VAL A 91 -5.56 7.15 6.80
N ARG A 92 -5.37 5.84 6.59
CA ARG A 92 -6.02 5.10 5.50
C ARG A 92 -7.53 5.10 5.65
N TRP A 93 -8.03 4.74 6.84
CA TRP A 93 -9.47 4.71 7.11
C TRP A 93 -10.09 6.10 7.05
N TYR A 94 -9.36 7.14 7.45
CA TYR A 94 -9.79 8.52 7.24
C TYR A 94 -9.96 8.84 5.74
N ALA A 95 -8.99 8.51 4.90
CA ALA A 95 -9.08 8.74 3.45
C ALA A 95 -10.23 7.94 2.81
N ILE A 96 -10.41 6.67 3.19
CA ILE A 96 -11.54 5.82 2.77
C ILE A 96 -12.87 6.46 3.16
N SER A 97 -12.99 6.97 4.39
CA SER A 97 -14.20 7.67 4.85
C SER A 97 -14.46 8.92 4.03
N LYS A 98 -13.43 9.70 3.68
CA LYS A 98 -13.59 10.92 2.88
C LYS A 98 -14.05 10.64 1.46
N LEU A 99 -13.63 9.53 0.85
CA LEU A 99 -14.15 9.12 -0.45
C LEU A 99 -15.67 8.83 -0.42
N ARG A 100 -16.19 8.33 0.71
CA ARG A 100 -17.63 8.06 0.88
C ARG A 100 -18.45 9.32 0.68
N ASP A 101 -18.02 10.42 1.28
CA ASP A 101 -18.73 11.70 1.29
C ASP A 101 -18.44 12.56 0.06
N ALA A 102 -17.32 12.32 -0.63
CA ALA A 102 -16.90 13.13 -1.78
C ALA A 102 -17.89 13.05 -2.96
N GLY A 103 -18.31 14.21 -3.48
CA GLY A 103 -19.09 14.33 -4.70
C GLY A 103 -18.21 14.39 -5.97
N ARG A 104 -16.99 14.90 -5.87
CA ARG A 104 -16.04 15.06 -6.99
C ARG A 104 -14.72 14.34 -6.71
N VAL A 105 -14.40 13.37 -7.57
CA VAL A 105 -13.25 12.48 -7.39
C VAL A 105 -12.32 12.56 -8.60
N GLY A 106 -11.03 12.66 -8.36
CA GLY A 106 -10.00 12.54 -9.40
C GLY A 106 -9.37 11.16 -9.37
N ILE A 107 -9.29 10.47 -10.50
CA ILE A 107 -8.52 9.23 -10.65
C ILE A 107 -7.28 9.53 -11.47
N VAL A 108 -6.10 9.24 -10.92
CA VAL A 108 -4.81 9.54 -11.53
C VAL A 108 -4.17 8.26 -12.04
N VAL A 109 -3.99 8.16 -13.35
CA VAL A 109 -3.29 7.05 -14.02
C VAL A 109 -1.83 7.44 -14.26
N GLY A 110 -0.90 6.58 -13.86
CA GLY A 110 0.52 6.75 -14.13
C GLY A 110 0.86 6.42 -15.58
N LEU A 111 1.79 7.16 -16.20
CA LEU A 111 2.26 6.90 -17.57
C LEU A 111 3.61 6.16 -17.62
N LYS A 112 4.22 5.85 -16.47
CA LYS A 112 5.45 5.03 -16.42
C LYS A 112 5.13 3.56 -16.66
N THR A 113 6.02 2.87 -17.38
CA THR A 113 5.95 1.42 -17.60
C THR A 113 5.83 0.69 -16.26
N GLY A 114 4.87 -0.23 -16.16
CA GLY A 114 4.59 -0.97 -14.92
C GLY A 114 3.73 -0.21 -13.88
N GLN A 115 3.32 1.02 -14.16
CA GLN A 115 2.47 1.84 -13.28
C GLN A 115 1.18 2.33 -13.96
N ALA A 116 0.92 1.92 -15.20
CA ALA A 116 -0.25 2.36 -15.95
C ALA A 116 -1.45 1.43 -15.74
N PHE A 117 -2.19 1.60 -14.64
CA PHE A 117 -3.37 0.80 -14.29
C PHE A 117 -4.66 1.35 -14.92
N MET A 118 -4.63 1.56 -16.24
CA MET A 118 -5.73 2.20 -16.99
C MET A 118 -7.04 1.42 -16.91
N GLU A 119 -6.99 0.10 -17.06
CA GLU A 119 -8.19 -0.73 -17.01
C GLU A 119 -8.88 -0.64 -15.64
N GLN A 120 -8.09 -0.71 -14.57
CA GLN A 120 -8.58 -0.57 -13.19
C GLN A 120 -9.15 0.83 -12.95
N ALA A 121 -8.51 1.88 -13.46
CA ALA A 121 -8.99 3.25 -13.37
C ALA A 121 -10.35 3.45 -14.07
N LEU A 122 -10.52 2.89 -15.28
CA LEU A 122 -11.77 2.97 -16.04
C LEU A 122 -12.91 2.20 -15.35
N LYS A 123 -12.62 0.99 -14.84
CA LYS A 123 -13.59 0.21 -14.05
C LYS A 123 -14.01 0.96 -12.78
N LEU A 124 -13.03 1.54 -12.07
CA LEU A 124 -13.31 2.32 -10.87
C LEU A 124 -14.14 3.58 -11.17
N LYS A 125 -13.82 4.29 -12.26
CA LYS A 125 -14.59 5.46 -12.71
C LYS A 125 -16.06 5.09 -12.87
N LYS A 126 -16.36 4.04 -13.64
CA LYS A 126 -17.74 3.57 -13.85
C LYS A 126 -18.45 3.30 -12.52
N ARG A 127 -17.80 2.59 -11.60
CA ARG A 127 -18.36 2.24 -10.28
C ARG A 127 -18.63 3.46 -9.39
N LEU A 128 -17.77 4.48 -9.44
CA LEU A 128 -17.96 5.73 -8.69
C LEU A 128 -19.09 6.56 -9.31
N GLU A 129 -19.22 6.59 -10.64
CA GLU A 129 -20.31 7.28 -11.33
C GLU A 129 -21.67 6.61 -11.10
N GLU A 130 -21.71 5.28 -11.01
CA GLU A 130 -22.91 4.52 -10.56
C GLU A 130 -23.36 4.92 -9.14
N LYS A 131 -22.46 5.49 -8.33
CA LYS A 131 -22.74 6.08 -7.02
C LYS A 131 -22.96 7.59 -7.08
N SER A 132 -23.30 8.12 -8.25
CA SER A 132 -23.59 9.53 -8.51
C SER A 132 -22.44 10.50 -8.20
N LYS A 133 -21.19 10.01 -8.18
CA LYS A 133 -20.01 10.86 -8.03
C LYS A 133 -19.57 11.38 -9.41
N LYS A 134 -19.11 12.64 -9.46
CA LYS A 134 -18.50 13.21 -10.66
C LYS A 134 -17.02 12.84 -10.70
N VAL A 135 -16.61 12.06 -11.70
CA VAL A 135 -15.27 11.48 -11.75
C VAL A 135 -14.45 12.05 -12.91
N TYR A 136 -13.25 12.54 -12.59
CA TYR A 136 -12.29 13.08 -13.54
C TYR A 136 -11.10 12.13 -13.67
N LEU A 137 -10.64 11.90 -14.90
CA LEU A 137 -9.44 11.11 -15.16
C LEU A 137 -8.26 12.03 -15.45
N PHE A 138 -7.14 11.76 -14.80
CA PHE A 138 -5.87 12.42 -15.00
C PHE A 138 -4.85 11.39 -15.47
N ALA A 139 -4.00 11.78 -16.40
CA ALA A 139 -2.89 10.94 -16.87
C ALA A 139 -1.60 11.71 -16.66
N LEU A 140 -0.73 11.22 -15.79
CA LEU A 140 0.51 11.89 -15.40
C LEU A 140 1.69 10.95 -15.50
N ARG A 141 2.81 11.45 -16.04
CA ARG A 141 4.08 10.71 -16.00
C ARG A 141 4.68 10.71 -14.60
N GLU A 142 4.74 11.89 -13.98
CA GLU A 142 5.12 12.08 -12.59
C GLU A 142 3.88 12.45 -11.77
N VAL A 143 3.51 11.60 -10.83
CA VAL A 143 2.35 11.84 -9.95
C VAL A 143 2.87 12.50 -8.68
N VAL A 144 2.78 13.83 -8.65
CA VAL A 144 3.27 14.67 -7.54
C VAL A 144 2.19 15.65 -7.09
N PRO A 145 2.17 16.09 -5.81
CA PRO A 145 1.14 17.00 -5.29
C PRO A 145 0.98 18.30 -6.09
N GLU A 146 2.09 18.86 -6.57
CA GLU A 146 2.15 20.13 -7.32
C GLU A 146 1.39 20.04 -8.64
N ALA A 147 1.37 18.86 -9.27
CA ALA A 147 0.62 18.63 -10.50
C ALA A 147 -0.91 18.58 -10.25
N LEU A 148 -1.33 18.31 -9.01
CA LEU A 148 -2.75 18.15 -8.65
C LEU A 148 -3.33 19.33 -7.87
N VAL A 149 -2.49 20.20 -7.28
CA VAL A 149 -2.92 21.30 -6.39
C VAL A 149 -3.81 22.34 -7.07
N ALA A 150 -3.73 22.47 -8.40
CA ALA A 150 -4.56 23.40 -9.15
C ALA A 150 -6.04 22.96 -9.22
N PHE A 151 -6.34 21.67 -9.02
CA PHE A 151 -7.69 21.12 -9.15
C PHE A 151 -8.46 21.19 -7.82
N LYS A 152 -8.68 22.41 -7.32
CA LYS A 152 -9.32 22.69 -6.02
C LYS A 152 -10.75 22.14 -5.86
N ASP A 153 -11.41 21.87 -6.98
CA ASP A 153 -12.76 21.31 -7.04
C ASP A 153 -12.79 19.79 -6.82
N ILE A 154 -11.63 19.12 -6.78
CA ILE A 154 -11.53 17.69 -6.49
C ILE A 154 -11.37 17.50 -4.99
N GLU A 155 -12.24 16.70 -4.39
CA GLU A 155 -12.28 16.50 -2.93
C GLU A 155 -11.38 15.35 -2.48
N VAL A 156 -11.10 14.40 -3.38
CA VAL A 156 -10.30 13.20 -3.13
C VAL A 156 -9.64 12.74 -4.44
N PHE A 157 -8.39 12.27 -4.36
CA PHE A 157 -7.74 11.56 -5.47
C PHE A 157 -7.59 10.06 -5.20
N VAL A 158 -7.79 9.25 -6.24
CA VAL A 158 -7.44 7.83 -6.26
C VAL A 158 -6.29 7.62 -7.23
N ILE A 159 -5.20 7.04 -6.73
CA ILE A 159 -3.97 6.82 -7.49
C ILE A 159 -4.01 5.41 -8.09
N ALA A 160 -4.23 5.35 -9.40
CA ALA A 160 -4.08 4.17 -10.24
C ALA A 160 -2.68 4.15 -10.85
N ALA A 161 -1.66 4.22 -9.98
CA ALA A 161 -0.25 4.25 -10.32
C ALA A 161 0.59 3.51 -9.26
N CYS A 162 1.78 4.02 -8.91
CA CYS A 162 2.59 3.43 -7.85
C CYS A 162 1.83 3.45 -6.49
N PRO A 163 1.62 2.29 -5.83
CA PRO A 163 0.83 2.22 -4.59
C PRO A 163 1.54 2.85 -3.39
N ARG A 164 2.81 3.23 -3.55
CA ARG A 164 3.58 3.97 -2.55
C ARG A 164 3.04 5.37 -2.35
N ILE A 165 2.58 6.03 -3.42
CA ILE A 165 2.23 7.46 -3.39
C ILE A 165 1.17 7.75 -2.33
N PRO A 166 0.03 7.01 -2.27
CA PRO A 166 -0.93 7.26 -1.21
C PRO A 166 -0.40 6.97 0.18
N ILE A 167 0.55 6.05 0.36
CA ILE A 167 1.04 5.63 1.68
C ILE A 167 2.15 6.54 2.22
N ASP A 168 3.12 6.88 1.38
CA ASP A 168 4.33 7.61 1.75
C ASP A 168 4.11 9.13 1.73
N ASP A 169 3.45 9.63 0.68
CA ASP A 169 3.40 11.06 0.37
C ASP A 169 2.06 11.70 0.78
N TYR A 170 1.21 10.98 1.53
CA TYR A 170 -0.16 11.38 1.81
C TYR A 170 -0.30 12.78 2.42
N SER A 171 0.65 13.18 3.27
CA SER A 171 0.63 14.47 3.96
C SER A 171 0.97 15.63 3.04
N SER A 172 1.58 15.36 1.89
CA SER A 172 1.98 16.38 0.91
C SER A 172 0.84 16.76 -0.04
N PHE A 173 -0.22 15.94 -0.13
CA PHE A 173 -1.40 16.26 -0.92
C PHE A 173 -2.37 17.14 -0.12
N HIS A 174 -2.94 18.14 -0.80
CA HIS A 174 -3.92 19.07 -0.20
C HIS A 174 -5.29 18.44 0.10
N VAL A 175 -5.55 17.25 -0.44
CA VAL A 175 -6.75 16.44 -0.20
C VAL A 175 -6.37 14.98 0.04
N PRO A 176 -7.24 14.16 0.65
CA PRO A 176 -6.99 12.74 0.83
C PRO A 176 -6.66 12.02 -0.49
N VAL A 177 -5.68 11.12 -0.42
CA VAL A 177 -5.25 10.28 -1.54
C VAL A 177 -5.37 8.81 -1.17
N LEU A 178 -5.91 8.02 -2.10
CA LEU A 178 -6.20 6.59 -1.90
C LEU A 178 -5.55 5.74 -2.97
N ASN A 179 -5.28 4.49 -2.62
CA ASN A 179 -5.06 3.41 -3.58
C ASN A 179 -6.39 2.94 -4.18
N VAL A 180 -6.34 2.35 -5.38
CA VAL A 180 -7.52 1.77 -6.04
C VAL A 180 -8.24 0.76 -5.14
N ARG A 181 -7.50 -0.10 -4.43
CA ARG A 181 -8.03 -1.07 -3.47
C ARG A 181 -8.86 -0.40 -2.36
N GLU A 182 -8.37 0.70 -1.81
CA GLU A 182 -9.05 1.46 -0.76
C GLU A 182 -10.33 2.12 -1.29
N ALA A 183 -10.33 2.54 -2.56
CA ALA A 183 -11.55 3.04 -3.20
C ALA A 183 -12.62 1.94 -3.35
N TYR A 184 -12.23 0.70 -3.67
CA TYR A 184 -13.14 -0.44 -3.67
C TYR A 184 -13.65 -0.80 -2.28
N MET A 185 -12.81 -0.75 -1.25
CA MET A 185 -13.27 -0.91 0.14
C MET A 185 -14.41 0.07 0.47
N CYS A 186 -14.27 1.34 0.06
CA CYS A 186 -15.32 2.34 0.24
C CYS A 186 -16.60 1.96 -0.51
N LEU A 187 -16.50 1.58 -1.79
CA LEU A 187 -17.64 1.24 -2.64
C LEU A 187 -18.43 0.02 -2.15
N GLU A 188 -17.74 -0.92 -1.49
CA GLU A 188 -18.32 -2.14 -0.94
C GLU A 188 -18.77 -1.99 0.52
N ASN A 189 -18.65 -0.79 1.10
CA ASN A 189 -18.90 -0.53 2.51
C ASN A 189 -18.12 -1.47 3.45
N TYR A 190 -16.91 -1.84 3.05
CA TYR A 190 -16.07 -2.76 3.82
C TYR A 190 -15.60 -2.12 5.13
N MET A 191 -15.86 -2.81 6.25
CA MET A 191 -15.46 -2.37 7.60
C MET A 191 -14.64 -3.44 8.34
N GLY A 192 -14.14 -4.44 7.63
CA GLY A 192 -13.30 -5.49 8.21
C GLY A 192 -11.84 -5.06 8.39
N LYS A 193 -10.96 -6.04 8.65
CA LYS A 193 -9.53 -5.79 8.81
C LYS A 193 -8.93 -5.34 7.47
N TYR A 194 -8.11 -4.30 7.50
CA TYR A 194 -7.55 -3.68 6.28
C TYR A 194 -6.82 -4.68 5.36
N TYR A 195 -6.22 -5.73 5.90
CA TYR A 195 -5.49 -6.77 5.15
C TYR A 195 -6.36 -7.91 4.60
N ASP A 196 -7.62 -8.06 5.06
CA ASP A 196 -8.50 -9.16 4.64
C ASP A 196 -9.31 -8.85 3.37
N PHE A 197 -9.37 -7.58 2.96
CA PHE A 197 -10.05 -7.17 1.72
C PHE A 197 -9.29 -7.64 0.48
N LYS A 198 -9.95 -8.38 -0.40
CA LYS A 198 -9.35 -8.96 -1.60
C LYS A 198 -9.52 -8.05 -2.81
#